data_AF-A0A653DFQ9-F1
#
_entry.id   AF-A0A653DFQ9-F1
#
_cell.length_a   1.000
_cell.length_b   1.000
_cell.length_c   1.000
_cell.angle_alpha   90.00
_cell.angle_beta   90.00
_cell.angle_gamma   90.00
#
_symmetry.space_group_name_H-M   'P 1'
#
loop_
_entity.id
_entity.type
_entity.pdbx_description
1 polymer ?
#
loop_
_entity_poly.entity_id
_entity_poly.type
_entity_poly.pdbx_seq_one_letter_code
_entity_poly.pdbx_strand_id
1 'polypeptide(L)'
;MQKNSSEAEEFVQDIYNYICRSPKRLKVYEEFQAFIDLKPHKLLRLSQTRWLSLEAVVKRILEKWQALKLYFTSEVIEEKDFMRPRQILDKFERPETEIYLSFLCYILPLINKLNLEFQSENRKSIFYLKEL
;
A
#
# COMPACT_ATOMS: atom_id res chain seq x y z
N MET A 1 -11.26 -20.50 -1.33
CA MET A 1 -10.24 -20.15 -2.35
C MET A 1 -9.16 -19.32 -1.67
N GLN A 2 -7.95 -19.86 -1.55
CA GLN A 2 -6.81 -19.12 -1.02
C GLN A 2 -6.31 -18.21 -2.16
N LYS A 3 -6.57 -16.90 -2.05
CA LYS A 3 -6.04 -15.91 -2.99
C LYS A 3 -4.53 -15.82 -2.72
N ASN A 4 -3.70 -16.29 -3.65
CA ASN A 4 -2.28 -15.98 -3.62
C ASN A 4 -2.17 -14.45 -3.73
N SER A 5 -1.70 -13.79 -2.67
CA SER A 5 -1.49 -12.35 -2.67
C SER A 5 -0.35 -12.02 -3.62
N SER A 6 -0.45 -10.91 -4.35
CA SER A 6 0.68 -10.46 -5.17
C SER A 6 1.84 -10.02 -4.27
N GLU A 7 3.07 -10.02 -4.78
CA GLU A 7 4.24 -9.57 -4.03
C GLU A 7 4.07 -8.14 -3.48
N ALA A 8 3.36 -7.26 -4.20
CA ALA A 8 3.00 -5.94 -3.71
C ALA A 8 1.96 -5.97 -2.58
N GLU A 9 0.91 -6.80 -2.69
CA GLU A 9 -0.07 -6.97 -1.61
C GLU A 9 0.61 -7.46 -0.32
N GLU A 10 1.55 -8.40 -0.45
CA GLU A 10 2.36 -8.88 0.67
C GLU A 10 3.23 -7.78 1.25
N PHE A 11 3.95 -7.04 0.40
CA PHE A 11 4.83 -5.95 0.86
C PHE A 11 4.07 -4.86 1.62
N VAL A 12 2.96 -4.36 1.07
CA VAL A 12 2.17 -3.33 1.76
C VAL A 12 1.57 -3.84 3.07
N GLN A 13 1.22 -5.14 3.10
CA GLN A 13 0.67 -5.79 4.28
C GLN A 13 1.73 -6.03 5.37
N ASP A 14 2.97 -6.35 4.99
CA ASP A 14 4.12 -6.52 5.88
C ASP A 14 4.45 -5.20 6.58
N ILE A 15 4.51 -4.09 5.84
CA ILE A 15 4.73 -2.74 6.40
C ILE A 15 3.67 -2.44 7.47
N TYR A 16 2.39 -2.61 7.13
CA TYR A 16 1.29 -2.36 8.07
C TYR A 16 1.39 -3.27 9.30
N ASN A 17 1.65 -4.56 9.11
CA ASN A 17 1.73 -5.52 10.21
C ASN A 17 2.91 -5.24 11.14
N TYR A 18 4.05 -4.79 10.61
CA TYR A 18 5.22 -4.50 11.41
C TYR A 18 5.02 -3.27 12.31
N ILE A 19 4.54 -2.18 11.72
CA ILE A 19 4.41 -0.88 12.40
C ILE A 19 3.13 -0.85 13.27
N CYS A 20 1.96 -1.14 12.69
CA CYS A 20 0.69 -0.88 13.35
C CYS A 20 0.29 -1.89 14.43
N ARG A 21 1.03 -3.01 14.58
CA ARG A 21 0.80 -3.98 15.67
C ARG A 21 1.53 -3.60 16.97
N SER A 22 2.39 -2.59 16.95
CA SER A 22 3.12 -2.12 18.11
C SER A 22 2.88 -0.62 18.30
N PRO A 23 2.22 -0.18 19.39
CA PRO A 23 2.04 1.24 19.68
C PRO A 23 3.37 2.00 19.76
N LYS A 24 4.43 1.33 20.25
CA LYS A 24 5.79 1.87 20.28
C LYS A 24 6.29 2.17 18.86
N ARG A 25 6.22 1.19 17.96
CA ARG A 25 6.67 1.35 16.56
C ARG A 25 5.86 2.40 15.82
N LEU A 26 4.54 2.43 16.05
CA LEU A 26 3.67 3.45 15.47
C LEU A 26 4.09 4.87 15.89
N LYS A 27 4.37 5.07 17.17
CA LYS A 27 4.82 6.37 17.68
C LYS A 27 6.17 6.79 17.10
N VAL A 28 7.14 5.87 17.07
CA VAL A 28 8.45 6.12 16.45
C VAL A 28 8.28 6.48 14.97
N TYR A 29 7.46 5.74 14.23
CA TYR A 29 7.17 6.06 12.83
C TYR A 29 6.52 7.45 12.63
N GLU A 30 5.68 7.91 13.55
CA GLU A 30 5.14 9.28 13.54
C GLU A 30 6.25 10.33 13.68
N GLU A 31 7.28 10.07 14.48
CA GLU A 31 8.46 10.94 14.61
C GLU A 31 9.25 11.03 13.30
N PHE A 32 9.41 9.91 12.57
CA PHE A 32 10.03 9.92 11.23
C PHE A 32 9.24 10.74 10.20
N GLN A 33 7.90 10.69 10.24
CA GLN A 33 7.08 11.52 9.37
C GLN A 33 7.29 13.01 9.68
N ALA A 34 7.32 13.38 10.96
CA ALA A 34 7.58 14.76 11.39
C ALA A 34 9.02 15.22 11.04
N PHE A 35 10.01 14.33 11.16
CA PHE A 35 11.42 14.62 10.88
C PHE A 35 11.67 15.09 9.43
N ILE A 36 10.94 14.52 8.46
CA ILE A 36 11.03 14.92 7.05
C ILE A 36 9.90 15.85 6.59
N ASP A 37 9.24 16.53 7.54
CA ASP A 37 8.13 17.46 7.30
C ASP A 37 6.99 16.88 6.43
N LEU A 38 6.75 15.57 6.55
CA LEU A 38 5.61 14.92 5.91
C LEU A 38 4.39 15.04 6.82
N LYS A 39 3.29 15.55 6.27
CA LYS A 39 1.99 15.58 6.96
C LYS A 39 1.66 14.20 7.55
N PRO A 40 1.44 14.07 8.87
CA PRO A 40 1.26 12.77 9.50
C PRO A 40 0.00 12.09 8.97
N HIS A 41 0.17 10.90 8.38
CA HIS A 41 -0.96 10.07 7.95
C HIS A 41 -0.80 8.66 8.52
N LYS A 42 -1.92 8.11 9.03
CA LYS A 42 -1.96 6.72 9.48
C LYS A 42 -1.72 5.77 8.31
N LEU A 43 -1.03 4.66 8.52
CA LEU A 43 -0.97 3.61 7.50
C LEU A 43 -2.37 2.99 7.33
N LEU A 44 -2.67 2.57 6.11
CA LEU A 44 -3.95 1.95 5.76
C LEU A 44 -3.79 0.43 5.75
N ARG A 45 -4.75 -0.28 6.33
CA ARG A 45 -4.80 -1.74 6.29
C ARG A 45 -5.35 -2.18 4.94
N LEU A 46 -4.67 -3.10 4.27
CA LEU A 46 -5.21 -3.76 3.09
C LEU A 46 -6.42 -4.63 3.48
N SER A 47 -7.54 -4.46 2.79
CA SER A 47 -8.74 -5.28 3.03
C SER A 47 -8.63 -6.60 2.27
N GLN A 48 -8.94 -7.71 2.95
CA GLN A 48 -8.89 -9.05 2.37
C GLN A 48 -9.91 -9.28 1.24
N THR A 49 -11.05 -8.59 1.27
CA THR A 49 -12.19 -8.83 0.36
C THR A 49 -12.47 -7.66 -0.59
N ARG A 50 -11.73 -6.55 -0.47
CA ARG A 50 -11.96 -5.35 -1.27
C ARG A 50 -10.66 -4.92 -1.95
N TRP A 51 -10.47 -5.38 -3.17
CA TRP A 51 -9.36 -4.98 -4.03
C TRP A 51 -9.35 -3.46 -4.31
N LEU A 52 -10.52 -2.79 -4.24
CA LEU A 52 -10.62 -1.32 -4.25
C LEU A 52 -9.76 -0.64 -3.16
N SER A 53 -9.50 -1.32 -2.04
CA SER A 53 -8.66 -0.78 -0.96
C SER A 53 -7.18 -0.72 -1.30
N LEU A 54 -6.72 -1.49 -2.30
CA LEU A 54 -5.32 -1.54 -2.68
C LEU A 54 -4.85 -0.18 -3.24
N GLU A 55 -5.71 0.52 -4.00
CA GLU A 55 -5.38 1.85 -4.54
C GLU A 55 -4.99 2.82 -3.42
N ALA A 56 -5.85 2.93 -2.40
CA ALA A 56 -5.64 3.85 -1.28
C ALA A 56 -4.38 3.46 -0.47
N VAL A 57 -4.14 2.15 -0.27
CA VAL A 57 -2.97 1.64 0.45
C VAL A 57 -1.68 1.93 -0.31
N VAL A 58 -1.63 1.61 -1.60
CA VAL A 58 -0.47 1.86 -2.48
C VAL A 58 -0.16 3.35 -2.52
N LYS A 59 -1.18 4.19 -2.74
CA LYS A 59 -1.03 5.65 -2.73
C LYS A 59 -0.47 6.14 -1.39
N ARG A 60 -0.99 5.64 -0.26
CA ARG A 60 -0.50 6.01 1.08
C ARG A 60 0.96 5.60 1.30
N ILE A 61 1.38 4.45 0.79
CA ILE A 61 2.77 3.99 0.93
C ILE A 61 3.71 4.83 0.09
N LEU A 62 3.35 5.16 -1.16
CA LEU A 62 4.14 6.05 -2.01
C LEU A 62 4.25 7.47 -1.41
N GLU A 63 3.14 8.02 -0.89
CA GLU A 63 3.14 9.31 -0.17
C GLU A 63 4.10 9.32 1.04
N LYS A 64 4.38 8.16 1.64
CA LYS A 64 5.20 7.99 2.84
C LYS A 64 6.49 7.25 2.59
N TRP A 65 6.88 7.09 1.33
CA TRP A 65 7.99 6.23 0.91
C TRP A 65 9.29 6.56 1.64
N GLN A 66 9.69 7.83 1.66
CA GLN A 66 10.91 8.27 2.34
C GLN A 66 10.88 8.06 3.85
N ALA A 67 9.78 8.43 4.52
CA ALA A 67 9.63 8.23 5.97
C ALA A 67 9.69 6.75 6.35
N LEU A 68 9.02 5.89 5.57
CA LEU A 68 9.05 4.44 5.77
C LEU A 68 10.46 3.87 5.55
N LYS A 69 11.14 4.27 4.48
CA LYS A 69 12.51 3.82 4.20
C LYS A 69 13.46 4.20 5.32
N LEU A 70 13.44 5.45 5.78
CA LEU A 70 14.25 5.92 6.92
C LEU A 70 13.95 5.15 8.21
N TYR A 71 12.66 4.95 8.51
CA TYR A 71 12.23 4.17 9.67
C TYR A 71 12.82 2.75 9.64
N PHE A 72 12.64 2.02 8.53
CA PHE A 72 13.17 0.65 8.42
C PHE A 72 14.70 0.60 8.38
N THR A 73 15.39 1.63 7.86
CA THR A 73 16.84 1.75 8.00
C THR A 73 17.26 1.85 9.48
N SER A 74 16.57 2.66 10.28
CA SER A 74 16.84 2.79 11.73
C SER A 74 16.58 1.46 12.47
N GLU A 75 15.45 0.80 12.20
CA GLU A 75 15.10 -0.45 12.88
C GLU A 75 16.12 -1.56 12.61
N VAL A 76 16.71 -1.62 11.41
CA VAL A 76 17.78 -2.60 11.07
C VAL A 76 19.07 -2.30 11.84
N ILE A 77 19.36 -1.04 12.15
CA ILE A 77 20.56 -0.64 12.89
C ILE A 77 20.39 -0.88 14.40
N GLU A 78 19.19 -0.66 14.94
CA GLU A 78 18.95 -0.60 16.38
C GLU A 78 18.35 -1.87 17.01
N GLU A 79 17.56 -2.67 16.28
CA GLU A 79 16.83 -3.81 16.87
C GLU A 79 17.63 -5.13 16.89
N LYS A 80 17.38 -5.92 17.95
CA LYS A 80 17.90 -7.29 18.09
C LYS A 80 17.26 -8.29 17.12
N ASP A 81 16.00 -8.06 16.70
CA ASP A 81 15.30 -8.87 15.70
C ASP A 81 15.36 -8.19 14.32
N PHE A 82 16.56 -8.24 13.73
CA PHE A 82 16.87 -7.54 12.48
C PHE A 82 16.22 -8.17 11.24
N MET A 83 15.75 -9.42 11.31
CA MET A 83 15.36 -10.18 10.11
C MET A 83 14.12 -9.60 9.43
N ARG A 84 13.06 -9.31 10.20
CA ARG A 84 11.80 -8.75 9.66
C ARG A 84 11.97 -7.34 9.08
N PRO A 85 12.54 -6.35 9.81
CA PRO A 85 12.75 -5.02 9.23
C PRO A 85 13.73 -5.06 8.06
N ARG A 86 14.73 -5.96 8.08
CA ARG A 86 15.65 -6.17 6.95
C ARG A 86 14.93 -6.65 5.69
N GLN A 87 14.08 -7.67 5.79
CA GLN A 87 13.30 -8.17 4.66
C GLN A 87 12.40 -7.11 4.03
N ILE A 88 11.82 -6.22 4.85
CA ILE A 88 11.02 -5.09 4.38
C ILE A 88 11.92 -4.03 3.72
N LEU A 89 13.05 -3.69 4.34
CA LEU A 89 14.02 -2.73 3.82
C LEU A 89 14.60 -3.17 2.47
N ASP A 90 14.92 -4.46 2.31
CA ASP A 90 15.43 -5.02 1.05
C ASP A 90 14.43 -4.79 -0.10
N LYS A 91 13.11 -4.77 0.17
CA LYS A 91 12.09 -4.41 -0.83
C LYS A 91 12.08 -2.90 -1.13
N PHE A 92 12.33 -2.02 -0.16
CA PHE A 92 12.50 -0.57 -0.38
C PHE A 92 13.79 -0.21 -1.14
N GLU A 93 14.80 -1.08 -1.11
CA GLU A 93 16.07 -0.89 -1.83
C GLU A 93 16.01 -1.35 -3.28
N ARG A 94 15.01 -2.15 -3.65
CA ARG A 94 14.77 -2.60 -5.02
C ARG A 94 14.05 -1.52 -5.84
N PRO A 95 14.66 -0.98 -6.91
CA PRO A 95 14.01 0.04 -7.74
C PRO A 95 12.72 -0.46 -8.38
N GLU A 96 12.63 -1.76 -8.68
CA GLU A 96 11.46 -2.38 -9.28
C GLU A 96 10.22 -2.28 -8.39
N THR A 97 10.40 -2.22 -7.08
CA THR A 97 9.28 -2.18 -6.12
C THR A 97 8.58 -0.83 -6.18
N GLU A 98 9.34 0.27 -6.17
CA GLU A 98 8.79 1.61 -6.28
C GLU A 98 8.14 1.84 -7.65
N ILE A 99 8.78 1.35 -8.71
CA ILE A 99 8.26 1.43 -10.08
C ILE A 99 6.93 0.67 -10.18
N TYR A 100 6.87 -0.56 -9.65
CA TYR A 100 5.67 -1.38 -9.71
C TYR A 100 4.53 -0.78 -8.89
N LEU A 101 4.79 -0.28 -7.68
CA LEU A 101 3.79 0.42 -6.89
C LEU A 101 3.31 1.70 -7.57
N SER A 102 4.20 2.44 -8.23
CA SER A 102 3.84 3.63 -9.02
C SER A 102 2.94 3.28 -10.20
N PHE A 103 3.25 2.19 -10.91
CA PHE A 103 2.39 1.66 -11.96
C PHE A 103 1.01 1.27 -11.41
N LEU A 104 0.96 0.57 -10.26
CA LEU A 104 -0.30 0.23 -9.60
C LEU A 104 -1.10 1.48 -9.20
N CYS A 105 -0.45 2.50 -8.65
CA CYS A 105 -1.09 3.77 -8.29
C CYS A 105 -1.70 4.48 -9.51
N TYR A 106 -1.12 4.30 -10.70
CA TYR A 106 -1.63 4.86 -11.95
C TYR A 106 -2.80 4.04 -12.53
N ILE A 107 -2.68 2.71 -12.58
CA ILE A 107 -3.67 1.85 -13.25
C ILE A 107 -4.90 1.56 -12.39
N LEU A 108 -4.74 1.43 -11.06
CA LEU A 108 -5.84 1.07 -10.16
C LEU A 108 -7.02 2.04 -10.19
N PRO A 109 -6.85 3.38 -10.26
CA PRO A 109 -7.97 4.30 -10.42
C PRO A 109 -8.81 4.02 -11.68
N LEU A 110 -8.17 3.65 -12.80
CA LEU A 110 -8.86 3.33 -14.05
C LEU A 110 -9.67 2.03 -13.92
N ILE A 111 -9.06 1.00 -13.33
CA ILE A 111 -9.71 -0.30 -13.09
C ILE A 111 -10.85 -0.16 -12.06
N ASN A 112 -10.64 0.63 -11.00
CA ASN A 112 -11.65 0.92 -9.99
C ASN A 112 -12.85 1.66 -10.60
N LYS A 113 -12.59 2.68 -11.45
CA LYS A 113 -13.64 3.37 -12.19
C LYS A 113 -14.44 2.42 -13.08
N LEU A 114 -13.75 1.61 -13.88
CA LEU A 114 -14.40 0.61 -14.73
C LEU A 114 -15.26 -0.32 -13.88
N ASN A 115 -14.71 -0.88 -12.80
CA ASN A 115 -15.47 -1.79 -11.94
C ASN A 115 -16.68 -1.11 -11.28
N LEU A 116 -16.58 0.15 -10.88
CA LEU A 116 -17.73 0.89 -10.35
C LEU A 116 -18.83 1.05 -11.40
N GLU A 117 -18.49 1.31 -12.66
CA GLU A 117 -19.47 1.35 -13.76
C GLU A 117 -20.16 0.00 -13.97
N PHE A 118 -19.39 -1.11 -13.97
CA PHE A 118 -19.94 -2.47 -14.10
C PHE A 118 -20.77 -2.92 -12.90
N GLN A 119 -20.47 -2.41 -11.70
CA GLN A 119 -21.25 -2.66 -10.48
C GLN A 119 -22.47 -1.74 -10.35
N SER A 120 -22.58 -0.70 -11.18
CA SER A 120 -23.72 0.21 -11.12
C SER A 120 -24.99 -0.47 -11.65
N GLU A 121 -26.08 -0.40 -10.88
CA GLU A 121 -27.38 -0.97 -11.28
C GLU A 121 -28.02 -0.21 -12.47
N ASN A 122 -27.47 0.95 -12.82
CA ASN A 122 -27.82 1.73 -13.99
C ASN A 122 -27.27 1.06 -15.25
N ARG A 123 -28.02 0.11 -15.82
CA ARG A 123 -27.75 -0.51 -17.13
C ARG A 123 -27.83 0.51 -18.27
N LYS A 124 -26.85 1.42 -18.39
CA LYS A 124 -26.63 2.20 -19.62
C LYS A 124 -26.24 1.29 -20.79
N SER A 125 -25.71 0.10 -20.51
CA SER A 125 -25.34 -0.93 -21.48
C SER A 125 -26.54 -1.60 -22.19
N ILE A 126 -27.76 -1.58 -21.63
CA ILE A 126 -28.95 -2.12 -22.33
C ILE A 126 -29.43 -1.23 -23.47
N PHE A 127 -29.14 0.07 -23.44
CA PHE A 127 -29.60 0.97 -24.49
C PHE A 127 -28.81 0.82 -25.79
N TYR A 128 -27.50 0.55 -25.73
CA TYR A 128 -26.67 0.38 -26.92
C TYR A 128 -26.87 -0.95 -27.66
N LEU A 129 -27.48 -1.95 -27.02
CA LEU A 129 -27.78 -3.25 -27.63
C LEU A 129 -29.21 -3.36 -28.18
N LYS A 130 -30.00 -2.29 -28.07
CA LYS A 130 -31.34 -2.20 -28.69
C LYS A 130 -31.34 -1.50 -30.05
N GLU A 131 -30.19 -0.98 -30.49
CA GLU A 131 -30.03 -0.32 -31.80
C GLU A 131 -29.17 -1.15 -32.79
N LEU A 132 -28.97 -2.44 -32.52
CA LEU A 132 -28.46 -3.44 -33.47
C LEU A 132 -29.56 -4.47 -33.73
#